data_AF-A0A1V5NZ32-F1
#
_entry.id   AF-A0A1V5NZ32-F1
#
_cell.length_a   1.000
_cell.length_b   1.000
_cell.length_c   1.000
_cell.angle_alpha   90.00
_cell.angle_beta   90.00
_cell.angle_gamma   90.00
#
_symmetry.space_group_name_H-M   'P 1'
#
loop_
_entity.id
_entity.type
_entity.pdbx_description
1 polymer ?
#
loop_
_entity_poly.entity_id
_entity_poly.type
_entity_poly.pdbx_seq_one_letter_code
_entity_poly.pdbx_strand_id
1 'polypeptide(L)'
;MARQTGRLSLEGLIMPVDPDVWMAHGATFMLVLAGLFLVYLAENSRIPVDDPNTHLELTMIHEVMVLDHGGVDFAFIEYAAALKLWILGALITGIAIPVRTGMPAVDIGAMLAGMAALAVLVGVVESTLVRLRLVQVPHLLIGACAFSIVGIIIQ
;
A
#
# COMPACT_ATOMS: atom_id res chain seq x y z
N MET A 1 -6.05 15.89 -1.29
CA MET A 1 -6.44 15.78 0.14
C MET A 1 -5.92 16.92 1.02
N ALA A 2 -4.63 17.00 1.40
CA ALA A 2 -4.17 18.06 2.33
C ALA A 2 -4.44 19.49 1.83
N ARG A 3 -4.29 19.71 0.52
CA ARG A 3 -4.64 20.98 -0.14
C ARG A 3 -6.14 21.27 -0.16
N GLN A 4 -6.98 20.24 -0.22
CA GLN A 4 -8.44 20.34 -0.22
C GLN A 4 -9.00 20.59 1.18
N THR A 5 -8.49 19.87 2.18
CA THR A 5 -9.00 19.92 3.55
C THR A 5 -8.31 20.98 4.41
N GLY A 6 -7.12 21.46 4.00
CA GLY A 6 -6.29 22.39 4.77
C GLY A 6 -5.74 21.80 6.07
N ARG A 7 -5.88 20.48 6.28
CA ARG A 7 -5.49 19.76 7.50
C ARG A 7 -4.35 18.79 7.20
N LEU A 8 -3.46 18.63 8.17
CA LEU A 8 -2.32 17.70 8.09
C LEU A 8 -2.52 16.44 8.96
N SER A 9 -3.62 16.35 9.72
CA SER A 9 -3.94 15.15 10.49
C SER A 9 -4.56 14.07 9.59
N LEU A 10 -4.24 12.80 9.84
CA LEU A 10 -4.81 11.66 9.09
C LEU A 10 -6.34 11.65 9.15
N GLU A 11 -6.91 11.91 10.32
CA GLU A 11 -8.35 12.08 10.47
C GLU A 11 -8.88 13.20 9.59
N GLY A 12 -8.23 14.37 9.60
CA GLY A 12 -8.61 15.52 8.78
C GLY A 12 -8.41 15.30 7.26
N LEU A 13 -7.65 14.29 6.86
CA LEU A 13 -7.41 13.92 5.47
C LEU A 13 -8.42 12.88 4.96
N ILE A 14 -8.75 11.87 5.77
CA ILE A 14 -9.55 10.71 5.36
C ILE A 14 -11.03 10.91 5.73
N MET A 15 -11.35 11.60 6.83
CA MET A 15 -12.74 11.79 7.27
C MET A 15 -13.62 12.56 6.27
N PRO A 16 -13.12 13.59 5.57
CA PRO A 16 -13.91 14.30 4.56
C PRO A 16 -14.09 13.54 3.23
N VAL A 17 -13.54 12.33 3.11
CA VAL A 17 -13.68 11.51 1.90
C VAL A 17 -15.00 10.77 1.98
N ASP A 18 -16.06 11.42 1.51
CA ASP A 18 -17.38 10.84 1.32
C ASP A 18 -17.53 10.26 -0.10
N PRO A 19 -18.49 9.33 -0.33
CA PRO A 19 -18.76 8.77 -1.65
C PRO A 19 -18.97 9.83 -2.74
N ASP A 20 -19.61 10.96 -2.42
CA ASP A 20 -19.86 12.05 -3.36
C ASP A 20 -18.57 12.78 -3.75
N VAL A 21 -17.70 13.04 -2.77
CA VAL A 21 -16.38 13.66 -3.00
C VAL A 21 -15.50 12.73 -3.82
N TRP A 22 -15.56 11.43 -3.51
CA TRP A 22 -14.87 10.39 -4.26
C TRP A 22 -15.31 10.40 -5.72
N MET A 23 -16.62 10.39 -5.99
CA MET A 23 -17.14 10.41 -7.36
C MET A 23 -16.76 11.70 -8.11
N ALA A 24 -16.79 12.85 -7.44
CA ALA A 24 -16.43 14.13 -8.04
C ALA A 24 -14.93 14.24 -8.41
N HIS A 25 -14.04 13.61 -7.63
CA HIS A 25 -12.57 13.70 -7.83
C HIS A 25 -11.95 12.32 -8.11
N GLY A 26 -12.72 11.39 -8.67
CA GLY A 26 -12.32 9.99 -8.81
C GLY A 26 -11.01 9.81 -9.58
N ALA A 27 -10.77 10.62 -10.61
CA ALA A 27 -9.52 10.60 -11.37
C ALA A 27 -8.29 10.91 -10.50
N THR A 28 -8.38 11.94 -9.64
CA THR A 28 -7.31 12.29 -8.70
C THR A 28 -7.08 11.19 -7.68
N PHE A 29 -8.15 10.64 -7.10
CA PHE A 29 -8.04 9.56 -6.13
C PHE A 29 -7.43 8.30 -6.73
N MET A 30 -7.78 7.96 -7.98
CA MET A 30 -7.19 6.82 -8.68
C MET A 30 -5.69 6.98 -8.92
N LEU A 31 -5.22 8.17 -9.26
CA LEU A 31 -3.79 8.44 -9.41
C LEU A 31 -3.05 8.34 -8.07
N VAL A 32 -3.62 8.89 -7.00
CA VAL A 32 -3.04 8.79 -5.66
C VAL A 32 -3.01 7.33 -5.18
N LEU A 33 -4.10 6.58 -5.39
CA LEU A 33 -4.18 5.16 -5.04
C LEU A 33 -3.18 4.32 -5.85
N ALA A 34 -2.99 4.62 -7.14
CA ALA A 34 -1.98 3.95 -7.96
C ALA A 34 -0.55 4.22 -7.43
N GLY A 35 -0.24 5.48 -7.08
CA GLY A 35 1.03 5.84 -6.46
C GLY A 35 1.25 5.14 -5.11
N LEU A 36 0.25 5.17 -4.23
CA LEU A 36 0.29 4.49 -2.94
C LEU A 36 0.40 2.98 -3.08
N PHE A 37 -0.24 2.38 -4.08
CA PHE A 37 -0.15 0.96 -4.36
C PHE A 37 1.26 0.55 -4.80
N LEU A 38 1.91 1.34 -5.66
CA LEU A 38 3.31 1.10 -6.04
C LEU A 38 4.26 1.19 -4.83
N VAL A 39 4.07 2.17 -3.95
CA VAL A 39 4.82 2.29 -2.70
C VAL A 39 4.53 1.11 -1.78
N TYR A 40 3.27 0.68 -1.68
CA TYR A 40 2.87 -0.48 -0.90
C TYR A 40 3.57 -1.77 -1.37
N LEU A 41 3.66 -2.00 -2.68
CA LEU A 41 4.39 -3.16 -3.21
C LEU A 41 5.89 -3.06 -2.89
N ALA A 42 6.48 -1.87 -3.01
CA ALA A 42 7.89 -1.65 -2.74
C ALA A 42 8.26 -1.85 -1.27
N GLU A 43 7.49 -1.27 -0.35
CA GLU A 43 7.75 -1.30 1.10
C GLU A 43 7.52 -2.67 1.74
N ASN A 44 6.68 -3.50 1.10
CA ASN A 44 6.39 -4.87 1.54
C ASN A 44 7.17 -5.93 0.75
N SER A 45 8.18 -5.52 -0.03
CA SER A 45 9.02 -6.42 -0.83
C SER A 45 8.19 -7.43 -1.63
N ARG A 46 7.12 -6.95 -2.28
CA ARG A 46 6.27 -7.76 -3.16
C ARG A 46 6.69 -7.57 -4.61
N ILE A 47 6.45 -8.59 -5.43
CA ILE A 47 6.71 -8.53 -6.88
C ILE A 47 5.91 -7.36 -7.45
N PRO A 48 6.55 -6.44 -8.21
CA PRO A 48 7.79 -6.65 -8.96
C PRO A 48 9.08 -6.09 -8.33
N VAL A 49 9.05 -5.58 -7.09
CA VAL A 49 10.19 -4.85 -6.50
C VAL A 49 11.27 -5.78 -5.95
N ASP A 50 10.86 -6.80 -5.19
CA ASP A 50 11.74 -7.85 -4.70
C ASP A 50 10.93 -9.11 -4.37
N ASP A 51 11.60 -10.24 -4.20
CA ASP A 51 11.00 -11.47 -3.67
C ASP A 51 11.92 -12.04 -2.57
N PRO A 52 11.50 -12.00 -1.29
CA PRO A 52 12.31 -12.48 -0.18
C PRO A 52 12.54 -14.00 -0.22
N ASN A 53 11.79 -14.76 -1.02
CA ASN A 53 11.88 -16.22 -1.05
C ASN A 53 12.94 -16.76 -2.03
N THR A 54 13.82 -15.92 -2.57
CA THR A 54 14.87 -16.38 -3.49
C THR A 54 16.22 -16.56 -2.81
N HIS A 55 16.41 -17.80 -2.38
CA HIS A 55 17.66 -18.44 -1.98
C HIS A 55 18.67 -18.62 -3.14
N LEU A 56 18.79 -17.64 -4.04
CA LEU A 56 19.89 -17.61 -5.00
C LEU A 56 21.04 -16.84 -4.34
N GLU A 57 22.22 -17.46 -4.34
CA GLU A 57 23.41 -17.21 -3.50
C GLU A 57 23.99 -15.76 -3.49
N LEU A 58 23.30 -14.76 -4.06
CA LEU A 58 23.78 -13.40 -4.31
C LEU A 58 22.83 -12.26 -3.90
N THR A 59 21.65 -12.52 -3.32
CA THR A 59 20.76 -11.50 -2.71
C THR A 59 20.61 -11.65 -1.19
N MET A 60 21.58 -12.29 -0.55
CA MET A 60 21.72 -12.51 0.90
C MET A 60 22.00 -11.20 1.68
N ILE A 61 21.12 -10.21 1.56
CA ILE A 61 21.11 -9.03 2.44
C ILE A 61 19.82 -9.05 3.27
N HIS A 62 18.65 -9.23 2.66
CA HIS A 62 17.38 -9.23 3.39
C HIS A 62 17.17 -10.50 4.22
N GLU A 63 17.50 -11.69 3.68
CA GLU A 63 17.46 -12.94 4.44
C GLU A 63 18.53 -12.97 5.54
N VAL A 64 19.75 -12.49 5.29
CA VAL A 64 20.83 -12.48 6.30
C VAL A 64 20.46 -11.63 7.53
N MET A 65 19.76 -10.51 7.33
CA MET A 65 19.25 -9.70 8.45
C MET A 65 18.30 -10.46 9.38
N VAL A 66 17.69 -11.55 8.90
CA VAL A 66 16.69 -12.32 9.63
C VAL A 66 17.22 -13.68 10.07
N LEU A 67 18.12 -14.28 9.29
CA LEU A 67 18.72 -15.61 9.54
C LEU A 67 19.58 -15.68 10.81
N ASP A 68 20.06 -14.55 11.32
CA ASP A 68 20.76 -14.46 12.60
C ASP A 68 19.80 -14.56 13.82
N HIS A 69 18.50 -14.47 13.57
CA HIS A 69 17.46 -14.51 14.60
C HIS A 69 16.69 -15.83 14.57
N GLY A 70 16.37 -16.37 15.76
CA GLY A 70 15.59 -17.59 15.91
C GLY A 70 14.50 -17.45 16.97
N GLY A 71 13.52 -18.34 16.94
CA GLY A 71 12.47 -18.41 17.96
C GLY A 71 11.64 -17.13 18.07
N VAL A 72 11.67 -16.50 19.25
CA VAL A 72 10.83 -15.33 19.58
C VAL A 72 11.27 -14.09 18.81
N ASP A 73 12.58 -13.88 18.61
CA ASP A 73 13.08 -12.72 17.88
C ASP A 73 12.66 -12.75 16.41
N PHE A 74 12.71 -13.94 15.80
CA PHE A 74 12.19 -14.16 14.46
C PHE A 74 10.68 -13.90 14.37
N ALA A 75 9.91 -14.32 15.38
CA ALA A 75 8.48 -14.04 15.43
C ALA A 75 8.16 -12.53 15.48
N PHE A 76 8.97 -11.72 16.17
CA PHE A 76 8.80 -10.27 16.18
C PHE A 76 9.08 -9.63 14.81
N ILE A 77 10.06 -10.14 14.08
CA ILE A 77 10.39 -9.67 12.72
C ILE A 77 9.22 -9.95 11.77
N GLU A 78 8.71 -11.18 11.76
CA GLU A 78 7.57 -11.57 10.93
C GLU A 78 6.30 -10.80 11.33
N TYR A 79 6.06 -10.61 12.62
CA TYR A 79 4.93 -9.83 13.09
C TYR A 79 5.02 -8.36 12.69
N ALA A 80 6.21 -7.75 12.76
CA ALA A 80 6.43 -6.39 12.30
C ALA A 80 6.19 -6.26 10.78
N ALA A 81 6.60 -7.24 9.97
CA ALA A 81 6.30 -7.28 8.54
C ALA A 81 4.79 -7.38 8.28
N ALA A 82 4.08 -8.26 9.01
CA ALA A 82 2.63 -8.38 8.91
C ALA A 82 1.91 -7.08 9.31
N LEU A 83 2.36 -6.41 10.37
CA LEU A 83 1.83 -5.12 10.79
C LEU A 83 2.08 -4.02 9.75
N LYS A 84 3.27 -3.97 9.13
CA LYS A 84 3.57 -3.02 8.06
C LYS A 84 2.60 -3.20 6.89
N LEU A 85 2.40 -4.45 6.47
CA LEU A 85 1.46 -4.80 5.40
C LEU A 85 0.04 -4.36 5.76
N TRP A 86 -0.38 -4.63 7.00
CA TRP A 86 -1.71 -4.28 7.48
C TRP A 86 -1.94 -2.76 7.52
N ILE A 87 -1.01 -2.00 8.09
CA ILE A 87 -1.12 -0.55 8.27
C ILE A 87 -1.13 0.17 6.91
N LEU A 88 -0.21 -0.18 6.02
CA LEU A 88 -0.16 0.42 4.68
C LEU A 88 -1.39 0.02 3.85
N GLY A 89 -1.84 -1.23 3.96
CA GLY A 89 -3.06 -1.70 3.31
C GLY A 89 -4.29 -0.96 3.81
N ALA A 90 -4.43 -0.77 5.12
CA ALA A 90 -5.54 -0.06 5.74
C ALA A 90 -5.64 1.40 5.27
N LEU A 91 -4.50 2.06 5.05
CA LEU A 91 -4.45 3.41 4.47
C LEU A 91 -5.03 3.44 3.05
N ILE A 92 -4.64 2.47 2.21
CA ILE A 92 -5.14 2.34 0.83
C ILE A 92 -6.64 2.06 0.84
N THR A 93 -7.09 1.07 1.61
CA THR A 93 -8.50 0.67 1.65
C THR A 93 -9.38 1.77 2.23
N GLY A 94 -8.88 2.54 3.19
CA GLY A 94 -9.60 3.66 3.79
C GLY A 94 -9.82 4.83 2.83
N ILE A 95 -8.98 4.97 1.79
CA ILE A 95 -9.15 5.96 0.72
C ILE A 95 -9.98 5.37 -0.43
N ALA A 96 -9.76 4.10 -0.76
CA ALA A 96 -10.42 3.43 -1.88
C ALA A 96 -11.91 3.16 -1.62
N ILE A 97 -12.28 2.87 -0.37
CA ILE A 97 -13.64 2.50 0.03
C ILE A 97 -14.11 3.48 1.12
N PRO A 98 -14.71 4.62 0.73
CA PRO A 98 -15.20 5.64 1.67
C PRO A 98 -16.54 5.24 2.30
N VAL A 99 -16.58 4.10 3.00
CA VAL A 99 -17.77 3.62 3.71
C VAL A 99 -17.68 4.07 5.17
N ARG A 100 -18.56 5.00 5.55
CA ARG A 100 -18.63 5.59 6.90
C ARG A 100 -20.10 5.72 7.31
N THR A 101 -20.72 4.58 7.56
CA THR A 101 -22.16 4.51 7.86
C THR A 101 -22.48 4.80 9.33
N GLY A 102 -21.47 4.82 10.21
CA GLY A 102 -21.63 4.99 11.65
C GLY A 102 -22.12 3.72 12.36
N MET A 103 -22.36 2.64 11.60
CA MET A 103 -22.65 1.31 12.12
C MET A 103 -21.35 0.50 12.18
N PRO A 104 -20.80 0.18 13.37
CA PRO A 104 -19.48 -0.43 13.49
C PRO A 104 -19.33 -1.73 12.70
N ALA A 105 -20.38 -2.56 12.65
CA ALA A 105 -20.35 -3.83 11.93
C ALA A 105 -20.20 -3.66 10.41
N VAL A 106 -20.84 -2.64 9.84
CA VAL A 106 -20.79 -2.36 8.39
C VAL A 106 -19.43 -1.78 8.03
N ASP A 107 -18.94 -0.82 8.82
CA ASP A 107 -17.67 -0.15 8.55
C ASP A 107 -16.48 -1.13 8.70
N ILE A 108 -16.50 -2.00 9.73
CA ILE A 108 -15.51 -3.08 9.89
C ILE A 108 -15.62 -4.08 8.72
N GLY A 109 -16.84 -4.48 8.34
CA GLY A 109 -17.05 -5.40 7.21
C GLY A 109 -16.51 -4.85 5.90
N ALA A 110 -16.73 -3.56 5.61
CA ALA A 110 -16.21 -2.89 4.44
C ALA A 110 -14.68 -2.80 4.44
N MET A 111 -14.07 -2.49 5.60
CA MET A 111 -12.61 -2.47 5.74
C MET A 111 -12.00 -3.85 5.49
N LEU A 112 -12.56 -4.90 6.09
CA LEU A 112 -12.09 -6.28 5.89
C LEU A 112 -12.26 -6.74 4.44
N ALA A 113 -13.39 -6.43 3.81
CA ALA A 113 -13.62 -6.71 2.39
C ALA A 113 -12.62 -5.96 1.50
N GLY A 114 -12.31 -4.70 1.83
CA GLY A 114 -11.28 -3.91 1.17
C GLY A 114 -9.90 -4.54 1.28
N MET A 115 -9.51 -4.98 2.48
CA MET A 115 -8.24 -5.66 2.72
C MET A 115 -8.15 -6.98 1.96
N ALA A 116 -9.24 -7.75 1.90
CA ALA A 116 -9.31 -8.97 1.11
C ALA A 116 -9.17 -8.68 -0.40
N ALA A 117 -9.85 -7.65 -0.91
CA ALA A 117 -9.73 -7.23 -2.30
C ALA A 117 -8.30 -6.77 -2.65
N LEU A 118 -7.66 -6.02 -1.74
CA LEU A 118 -6.25 -5.61 -1.90
C LEU A 118 -5.32 -6.83 -1.93
N ALA A 119 -5.54 -7.81 -1.06
CA ALA A 119 -4.75 -9.05 -1.05
C ALA A 119 -4.90 -9.84 -2.36
N VAL A 120 -6.12 -9.93 -2.92
CA VAL A 120 -6.36 -10.54 -4.24
C VAL A 120 -5.63 -9.75 -5.33
N LEU A 121 -5.71 -8.42 -5.31
CA LEU A 121 -5.01 -7.57 -6.28
C LEU A 121 -3.50 -7.80 -6.25
N VAL A 122 -2.91 -7.86 -5.05
CA VAL A 122 -1.48 -8.17 -4.87
C VAL A 122 -1.18 -9.56 -5.44
N GLY A 123 -1.97 -10.58 -5.12
CA GLY A 123 -1.77 -11.93 -5.64
C GLY A 123 -1.85 -12.00 -7.18
N VAL A 124 -2.75 -11.23 -7.80
CA VAL A 124 -2.83 -11.10 -9.26
C VAL A 124 -1.56 -10.46 -9.82
N VAL A 125 -1.07 -9.37 -9.21
CA VAL A 125 0.17 -8.70 -9.63
C VAL A 125 1.37 -9.65 -9.52
N GLU A 126 1.51 -10.35 -8.40
CA GLU A 126 2.57 -11.33 -8.17
C GLU A 126 2.51 -12.50 -9.16
N SER A 127 1.32 -12.88 -9.59
CA SER A 127 1.12 -13.99 -10.55
C SER A 127 1.35 -13.58 -12.01
N THR A 128 1.23 -12.28 -12.34
CA THR A 128 1.24 -11.79 -13.72
C THR A 128 2.53 -11.04 -14.09
N LEU A 129 3.20 -10.44 -13.11
CA LEU A 129 4.43 -9.69 -13.34
C LEU A 129 5.67 -10.50 -13.02
N VAL A 130 6.76 -10.14 -13.70
CA VAL A 130 8.11 -10.64 -13.40
C VAL A 130 8.83 -9.62 -12.53
N ARG A 131 9.80 -10.08 -11.74
CA ARG A 131 10.65 -9.21 -10.94
C ARG A 131 11.41 -8.21 -11.80
N LEU A 132 11.36 -6.96 -11.38
CA LEU A 132 12.18 -5.90 -11.94
C LEU A 132 13.61 -6.03 -11.44
N ARG A 133 14.55 -5.50 -12.21
CA ARG A 133 15.93 -5.39 -11.74
C ARG A 133 15.98 -4.37 -10.61
N LEU A 134 16.81 -4.58 -9.59
CA LEU A 134 16.93 -3.64 -8.46
C LEU A 134 17.20 -2.19 -8.91
N VAL A 135 17.98 -2.01 -9.98
CA VAL A 135 18.27 -0.69 -10.58
C VAL A 135 17.02 0.01 -11.15
N GLN A 136 15.96 -0.75 -11.44
CA GLN A 136 14.68 -0.23 -11.94
C GLN A 136 13.69 0.13 -10.82
N VAL A 137 13.91 -0.32 -9.59
CA VAL A 137 13.04 -0.01 -8.45
C VAL A 137 12.99 1.50 -8.16
N PRO A 138 14.11 2.26 -8.17
CA PRO A 138 14.04 3.72 -8.05
C PRO A 138 13.20 4.37 -9.15
N HIS A 139 13.25 3.85 -10.38
CA HIS A 139 12.44 4.37 -11.48
C HIS A 139 10.94 4.10 -11.27
N LEU A 140 10.58 2.95 -10.70
CA LEU A 140 9.20 2.64 -10.31
C LEU A 140 8.68 3.64 -9.26
N LEU A 141 9.49 3.94 -8.23
CA LEU A 141 9.13 4.90 -7.18
C LEU A 141 9.03 6.34 -7.72
N ILE A 142 9.88 6.72 -8.67
CA ILE A 142 9.73 8.00 -9.38
C ILE A 142 8.38 8.04 -10.11
N GLY A 143 7.94 6.93 -10.72
CA GLY A 143 6.60 6.80 -11.30
C GLY A 143 5.48 6.98 -10.28
N ALA A 144 5.61 6.38 -9.10
CA ALA A 144 4.66 6.55 -8.00
C ALA A 144 4.55 8.01 -7.54
N CYS A 145 5.70 8.70 -7.43
CA CYS A 145 5.75 10.14 -7.17
C CYS A 145 5.10 10.94 -8.30
N ALA A 146 5.34 10.58 -9.56
CA ALA A 146 4.75 11.25 -10.72
C ALA A 146 3.21 11.16 -10.70
N PHE A 147 2.63 9.99 -10.41
CA PHE A 147 1.18 9.87 -10.25
C PHE A 147 0.63 10.78 -9.15
N SER A 148 1.33 10.89 -8.02
CA SER A 148 0.95 11.77 -6.92
C SER A 148 1.01 13.25 -7.33
N ILE A 149 2.05 13.66 -8.05
CA ILE A 149 2.21 15.04 -8.56
C ILE A 149 1.11 15.37 -9.57
N VAL A 150 0.85 14.49 -10.52
CA VAL A 150 -0.22 14.68 -11.51
C VAL A 150 -1.57 14.78 -10.81
N GLY A 151 -1.83 13.95 -9.80
CA GLY A 151 -3.01 14.05 -8.96
C GLY A 151 -3.16 15.43 -8.32
N ILE A 152 -2.09 16.03 -7.80
CA ILE A 152 -2.11 17.38 -7.23
C ILE A 152 -2.43 18.48 -8.26
N ILE A 153 -2.01 18.29 -9.51
CA ILE A 153 -2.19 19.26 -10.59
C ILE A 153 -3.62 19.23 -11.15
N ILE A 154 -4.21 18.04 -11.27
CA ILE A 154 -5.56 17.86 -11.82
C ILE A 154 -6.65 18.28 -10.83
N GLN A 155 -6.34 18.23 -9.53
CA GLN A 155 -7.22 18.58 -8.41
C GLN A 155 -7.39 20.09 -8.23
#